data_AF-A0AAN6PST3-F1
#
_entry.id   AF-A0AAN6PST3-F1
#
_cell.length_a   1.000
_cell.length_b   1.000
_cell.length_c   1.000
_cell.angle_alpha   90.00
_cell.angle_beta   90.00
_cell.angle_gamma   90.00
#
_symmetry.space_group_name_H-M   'P 1'
#
loop_
_entity.id
_entity.type
_entity.pdbx_description
1 polymer ?
#
loop_
_entity_poly.entity_id
_entity_poly.type
_entity_poly.pdbx_seq_one_letter_code
_entity_poly.pdbx_strand_id
1 'polypeptide(L)'
;AGLDIQVSGRTVRRALQELNFRRCIACENEYRSSKSKKKRAEYCRVMLERYPKKENWYRVRFSDESHFGWGPQGKIWVLRRPWERYCPDCLVEKGAPPEKDMKRLHCWAAVGHDFKSHIVWYNASNGNGKMTMEVNRDQILKPIVGEWLRNGESFVLDGRQRFWTWREEGKQHCGEMEKGKRPRELLQLPFES
;
A
#
# COMPACT_ATOMS: atom_id res chain seq x y z
N ALA A 1 -6.08 -36.98 -2.82
CA ALA A 1 -5.86 -38.34 -2.29
C ALA A 1 -5.51 -38.22 -0.82
N GLY A 2 -6.35 -38.75 0.08
CA GLY A 2 -6.03 -38.87 1.50
C GLY A 2 -5.26 -40.17 1.71
N LEU A 3 -4.05 -40.11 2.27
CA LEU A 3 -3.34 -41.30 2.71
C LEU A 3 -4.19 -41.96 3.80
N ASP A 4 -4.45 -43.27 3.65
CA ASP A 4 -5.19 -44.07 4.63
C ASP A 4 -4.29 -44.34 5.84
N ILE A 5 -4.21 -43.34 6.72
CA ILE A 5 -3.35 -43.38 7.89
C ILE A 5 -4.14 -44.02 9.02
N GLN A 6 -3.75 -45.23 9.42
CA GLN A 6 -4.29 -46.00 10.56
C GLN A 6 -3.91 -45.40 11.93
N VAL A 7 -3.83 -44.07 12.06
CA VAL A 7 -3.61 -43.39 13.35
C VAL A 7 -4.53 -42.18 13.49
N SER A 8 -4.96 -41.91 14.72
CA SER A 8 -5.84 -40.77 14.99
C SER A 8 -5.14 -39.44 14.67
N GLY A 9 -5.90 -38.44 14.21
CA GLY A 9 -5.37 -37.08 14.00
C GLY A 9 -4.81 -36.44 15.28
N ARG A 10 -5.25 -36.91 16.47
CA ARG A 10 -4.68 -36.51 17.77
C ARG A 10 -3.25 -37.03 17.93
N THR A 11 -3.00 -38.28 17.55
CA THR A 11 -1.66 -38.88 17.55
C THR A 11 -0.72 -38.11 16.64
N VAL A 12 -1.17 -37.81 15.42
CA VAL A 12 -0.39 -37.02 14.44
C VAL A 12 -0.08 -35.62 14.99
N ARG A 13 -1.07 -34.94 15.58
CA ARG A 13 -0.87 -33.61 16.17
C ARG A 13 0.16 -33.62 17.32
N ARG A 14 0.10 -34.62 18.20
CA ARG A 14 1.03 -34.74 19.34
C ARG A 14 2.45 -34.97 18.83
N ALA A 15 2.64 -35.90 17.90
CA ALA A 15 3.95 -36.17 17.29
C ALA A 15 4.52 -34.92 16.59
N LEU A 16 3.69 -34.18 15.86
CA LEU A 16 4.10 -32.91 15.23
C LEU A 16 4.51 -31.85 16.27
N GLN A 17 3.79 -31.75 17.39
CA GLN A 17 4.12 -30.82 18.47
C GLN A 17 5.43 -31.20 19.18
N GLU A 18 5.68 -32.49 19.43
CA GLU A 18 6.95 -32.99 19.96
C GLU A 18 8.11 -32.65 19.03
N LEU A 19 7.88 -32.66 17.72
CA LEU A 19 8.83 -32.23 16.69
C LEU A 19 8.88 -30.70 16.46
N ASN A 20 8.23 -29.92 17.33
CA ASN A 20 8.12 -28.46 17.30
C ASN A 20 7.41 -27.85 16.08
N PHE A 21 6.60 -28.62 15.35
CA PHE A 21 5.75 -28.08 14.29
C PHE A 21 4.53 -27.37 14.87
N ARG A 22 4.20 -26.22 14.27
CA ARG A 22 3.01 -25.43 14.61
C ARG A 22 2.20 -25.20 13.35
N ARG A 23 0.86 -25.24 13.51
CA ARG A 23 -0.06 -24.85 12.45
C ARG A 23 -0.13 -23.32 12.41
N CYS A 24 0.29 -22.72 11.30
CA CYS A 24 0.23 -21.27 11.11
C CYS A 24 -0.31 -20.91 9.73
N ILE A 25 -0.84 -19.69 9.60
CA ILE A 25 -1.15 -19.12 8.28
C ILE A 25 0.19 -18.91 7.56
N ALA A 26 0.27 -19.36 6.30
CA ALA A 26 1.45 -19.18 5.47
C ALA A 26 1.85 -17.69 5.45
N CYS A 27 3.10 -17.40 5.76
CA CYS A 27 3.61 -16.04 5.59
C CYS A 27 3.85 -15.83 4.10
N GLU A 28 3.09 -14.92 3.49
CA GLU A 28 3.38 -14.47 2.13
C GLU A 28 4.61 -13.55 2.21
N ASN A 29 5.73 -13.98 1.64
CA ASN A 29 6.88 -13.11 1.43
C ASN A 29 6.93 -12.76 -0.04
N GLU A 30 6.51 -11.53 -0.38
CA GLU A 30 6.63 -11.05 -1.74
C GLU A 30 8.12 -10.92 -2.07
N TYR A 31 8.61 -11.70 -3.03
CA TYR A 31 9.99 -11.58 -3.48
C TYR A 31 10.27 -10.14 -3.92
N ARG A 32 11.12 -9.43 -3.18
CA ARG A 32 11.55 -8.07 -3.52
C ARG A 32 12.91 -8.11 -4.17
N SER A 33 13.02 -7.52 -5.36
CA SER A 33 14.30 -7.32 -6.04
C SER A 33 15.28 -6.54 -5.15
N SER A 34 16.58 -6.79 -5.31
CA SER A 34 17.64 -6.03 -4.63
C SER A 34 17.50 -4.52 -4.88
N LYS A 35 17.11 -4.12 -6.08
CA LYS A 35 16.83 -2.72 -6.46
C LYS A 35 15.71 -2.11 -5.62
N SER A 36 14.59 -2.82 -5.44
CA SER A 36 13.46 -2.35 -4.63
C SER A 36 13.84 -2.20 -3.16
N LYS A 37 14.63 -3.14 -2.61
CA LYS A 37 15.14 -3.07 -1.23
C LYS A 37 15.98 -1.82 -1.01
N LYS A 38 16.94 -1.54 -1.91
CA LYS A 38 17.79 -0.33 -1.85
C LYS A 38 16.96 0.97 -1.89
N LYS A 39 15.98 1.06 -2.80
CA LYS A 39 15.10 2.23 -2.89
C LYS A 39 14.31 2.48 -1.60
N ARG A 40 13.81 1.43 -0.96
CA ARG A 40 13.08 1.54 0.32
C ARG A 40 14.01 2.02 1.44
N ALA A 41 15.20 1.46 1.55
CA ALA A 41 16.18 1.88 2.55
C ALA A 41 16.56 3.36 2.39
N GLU A 42 16.80 3.80 1.15
CA GLU A 42 17.11 5.20 0.86
C GLU A 42 15.93 6.12 1.15
N TYR A 43 14.70 5.71 0.80
CA TYR A 43 13.50 6.47 1.15
C TYR A 43 13.36 6.64 2.67
N CYS A 44 13.56 5.57 3.45
CA CYS A 44 13.51 5.62 4.90
C CYS A 44 14.56 6.60 5.45
N ARG A 45 15.79 6.55 4.94
CA ARG A 45 16.87 7.46 5.35
C ARG A 45 16.48 8.92 5.11
N VAL A 46 16.03 9.24 3.90
CA VAL A 46 15.60 10.60 3.53
C VAL A 46 14.41 11.08 4.37
N MET A 47 13.44 10.21 4.64
CA MET A 47 12.27 10.60 5.45
C MET A 47 12.60 10.75 6.93
N LEU A 48 13.53 9.98 7.47
CA LEU A 48 14.01 10.17 8.85
C LEU A 48 14.77 11.50 9.01
N GLU A 49 15.55 11.91 8.01
CA GLU A 49 16.21 13.22 7.99
C GLU A 49 15.19 14.37 7.86
N ARG A 50 14.15 14.19 7.05
CA ARG A 50 13.13 15.23 6.79
C ARG A 50 12.06 15.33 7.88
N TYR A 51 11.75 14.23 8.55
CA TYR A 51 10.74 14.11 9.60
C TYR A 51 11.35 13.46 10.86
N PRO A 52 12.30 14.14 11.52
CA PRO A 52 13.08 13.57 12.62
C PRO A 52 12.26 13.33 13.89
N LYS A 53 11.19 14.10 14.11
CA LYS A 53 10.30 13.98 15.26
C LYS A 53 8.93 13.46 14.85
N LYS A 54 8.23 12.80 15.78
CA LYS A 54 6.88 12.27 15.54
C LYS A 54 5.89 13.35 15.11
N GLU A 55 6.01 14.55 15.67
CA GLU A 55 5.10 15.68 15.39
C GLU A 55 5.22 16.16 13.94
N ASN A 56 6.37 15.94 13.29
CA ASN A 56 6.53 16.27 11.88
C ASN A 56 5.59 15.42 10.99
N TRP A 57 5.22 14.22 11.44
CA TRP A 57 4.33 13.32 10.73
C TRP A 57 2.85 13.67 10.90
N TYR A 58 2.47 14.54 11.84
CA TYR A 58 1.06 14.83 12.13
C TYR A 58 0.34 15.52 10.97
N ARG A 59 1.08 16.29 10.17
CA ARG A 59 0.55 16.93 8.95
C ARG A 59 0.40 15.97 7.76
N VAL A 60 0.90 14.74 7.87
CA VAL A 60 0.93 13.80 6.75
C VAL A 60 -0.38 13.01 6.73
N ARG A 61 -1.05 13.05 5.58
CA ARG A 61 -2.18 12.18 5.27
C ARG A 61 -1.72 11.07 4.34
N PHE A 62 -1.89 9.84 4.80
CA PHE A 62 -1.66 8.64 4.02
C PHE A 62 -2.98 8.24 3.39
N SER A 63 -2.97 7.88 2.11
CA SER A 63 -4.15 7.32 1.45
C SER A 63 -3.78 6.06 0.72
N ASP A 64 -4.73 5.15 0.62
CA ASP A 64 -4.56 3.95 -0.18
C ASP A 64 -5.89 3.49 -0.79
N GLU A 65 -5.77 2.63 -1.80
CA GLU A 65 -6.87 1.86 -2.35
C GLU A 65 -6.98 0.52 -1.62
N SER A 66 -8.20 0.06 -1.39
CA SER A 66 -8.47 -1.28 -0.88
C SER A 66 -9.51 -1.99 -1.73
N HIS A 67 -9.27 -3.29 -1.92
CA HIS A 67 -10.10 -4.17 -2.74
C HIS A 67 -10.70 -5.28 -1.87
N PHE A 68 -12.02 -5.45 -1.94
CA PHE A 68 -12.73 -6.52 -1.25
C PHE A 68 -13.30 -7.49 -2.27
N GLY A 69 -12.74 -8.70 -2.35
CA GLY A 69 -13.26 -9.76 -3.22
C GLY A 69 -14.33 -10.61 -2.54
N TRP A 70 -15.36 -10.98 -3.29
CA TRP A 70 -16.39 -11.92 -2.84
C TRP A 70 -15.96 -13.37 -3.13
N GLY A 71 -15.25 -14.03 -2.21
CA GLY A 71 -14.89 -15.44 -2.38
C GLY A 71 -14.37 -16.13 -1.14
N PRO A 72 -14.02 -17.43 -1.25
CA PRO A 72 -13.61 -18.23 -0.10
C PRO A 72 -12.35 -17.61 0.53
N GLN A 73 -12.30 -17.55 1.86
CA GLN A 73 -11.12 -17.10 2.60
C GLN A 73 -9.97 -18.10 2.38
N GLY A 74 -9.18 -17.88 1.33
CA GLY A 74 -8.07 -18.74 0.88
C GLY A 74 -6.84 -18.66 1.76
N LYS A 75 -6.99 -18.71 3.08
CA LYS A 75 -5.84 -18.79 3.99
C LYS A 75 -5.22 -20.18 3.89
N ILE A 76 -4.07 -20.28 3.25
CA ILE A 76 -3.26 -21.50 3.23
C ILE A 76 -2.69 -21.69 4.64
N TRP A 77 -3.04 -22.81 5.26
CA TRP A 77 -2.45 -23.24 6.52
C TRP A 77 -1.25 -24.13 6.24
N VAL A 78 -0.12 -23.83 6.85
CA VAL A 78 1.10 -24.62 6.77
C VAL A 78 1.46 -25.17 8.16
N LEU A 79 2.12 -26.31 8.17
CA LEU A 79 2.80 -26.84 9.36
C LEU A 79 4.26 -26.44 9.25
N ARG A 80 4.78 -25.73 10.25
CA ARG A 80 6.14 -25.18 10.22
C ARG A 80 6.71 -25.03 11.61
N ARG A 81 8.04 -25.17 11.75
CA ARG A 81 8.73 -24.84 13.00
C ARG A 81 8.88 -23.33 13.19
N PRO A 82 9.03 -22.82 14.42
CA PRO A 82 9.11 -21.39 14.68
C PRO A 82 10.22 -20.65 13.90
N TRP A 83 11.38 -21.29 13.71
CA TRP A 83 12.55 -20.71 13.07
C TRP A 83 12.52 -20.76 11.53
N GLU A 84 11.64 -21.56 10.94
CA GLU A 84 11.53 -21.69 9.48
C GLU A 84 10.76 -20.52 8.84
N ARG A 85 10.44 -19.46 9.60
CA ARG A 85 9.61 -18.33 9.12
C ARG A 85 10.13 -17.68 7.85
N TYR A 86 11.44 -17.55 7.76
CA TYR A 86 12.16 -16.93 6.65
C TYR A 86 13.07 -17.92 5.93
N CYS A 87 12.90 -19.23 6.17
CA CYS A 87 13.67 -20.25 5.48
C CYS A 87 13.29 -20.21 3.99
N PRO A 88 14.21 -19.88 3.07
CA PRO A 88 13.90 -19.75 1.64
C PRO A 88 13.29 -21.03 1.06
N ASP A 89 13.76 -22.19 1.51
CA ASP A 89 13.28 -23.52 1.08
C ASP A 89 11.88 -23.86 1.61
N CYS A 90 11.40 -23.15 2.64
CA CYS A 90 10.07 -23.34 3.24
C CYS A 90 9.06 -22.27 2.81
N LEU A 91 9.43 -21.35 1.92
CA LEU A 91 8.50 -20.36 1.39
C LEU A 91 7.65 -20.98 0.29
N VAL A 92 6.34 -20.85 0.41
CA VAL A 92 5.42 -21.21 -0.67
C VAL A 92 5.33 -20.00 -1.60
N GLU A 93 5.78 -20.16 -2.84
CA GLU A 93 5.49 -19.17 -3.88
C GLU A 93 3.98 -19.14 -4.13
N LYS A 94 3.40 -17.95 -4.05
CA LYS A 94 1.99 -17.77 -4.37
C LYS A 94 1.84 -17.94 -5.88
N GLY A 95 1.32 -19.08 -6.32
CA GLY A 95 0.71 -19.17 -7.65
C GLY A 95 -0.31 -18.05 -7.79
N ALA A 96 -0.32 -17.36 -8.93
CA ALA A 96 -1.25 -16.25 -9.15
C ALA A 96 -2.68 -16.72 -8.81
N PRO A 97 -3.44 -15.97 -7.99
CA PRO A 97 -4.83 -16.33 -7.75
C PRO A 97 -5.53 -16.42 -9.12
N PRO A 98 -6.42 -17.40 -9.36
CA PRO A 98 -7.20 -17.44 -10.58
C PRO A 98 -8.00 -16.13 -10.68
N GLU A 99 -7.54 -15.24 -11.57
CA GLU A 99 -7.75 -13.80 -11.40
C GLU A 99 -9.13 -13.31 -11.85
N LYS A 100 -9.98 -14.11 -12.50
CA LYS A 100 -10.86 -13.52 -13.52
C LYS A 100 -12.32 -13.23 -13.18
N ASP A 101 -12.94 -13.85 -12.17
CA ASP A 101 -14.42 -13.76 -12.06
C ASP A 101 -14.97 -13.27 -10.71
N MET A 102 -14.10 -12.82 -9.79
CA MET A 102 -14.57 -12.32 -8.50
C MET A 102 -14.93 -10.84 -8.64
N LYS A 103 -16.23 -10.51 -8.55
CA LYS A 103 -16.66 -9.13 -8.31
C LYS A 103 -15.85 -8.59 -7.13
N ARG A 104 -15.30 -7.37 -7.27
CA ARG A 104 -14.57 -6.69 -6.21
C ARG A 104 -15.27 -5.38 -5.88
N LEU A 105 -15.36 -5.06 -4.60
CA LEU A 105 -15.67 -3.71 -4.16
C LEU A 105 -14.37 -2.94 -4.01
N HIS A 106 -14.33 -1.72 -4.51
CA HIS A 106 -13.18 -0.84 -4.46
C HIS A 106 -13.49 0.33 -3.56
N CYS A 107 -12.61 0.60 -2.61
CA CYS A 107 -12.69 1.83 -1.85
C CYS A 107 -11.35 2.55 -1.80
N TRP A 108 -11.44 3.85 -1.56
CA TRP A 108 -10.32 4.69 -1.22
C TRP A 108 -10.61 5.38 0.12
N ALA A 109 -9.57 5.58 0.92
CA ALA A 109 -9.63 6.40 2.11
C ALA A 109 -8.28 7.02 2.41
N ALA A 110 -8.28 8.07 3.22
CA ALA A 110 -7.09 8.67 3.79
C ALA A 110 -7.16 8.72 5.32
N VAL A 111 -6.01 8.56 5.96
CA VAL A 111 -5.83 8.60 7.41
C VAL A 111 -4.62 9.45 7.76
N GLY A 112 -4.69 10.14 8.89
CA GLY A 112 -3.61 10.96 9.43
C GLY A 112 -3.74 11.10 10.94
N HIS A 113 -2.88 11.92 11.54
CA HIS A 113 -3.02 12.25 12.96
C HIS A 113 -4.33 12.99 13.21
N ASP A 114 -5.16 12.50 14.14
CA ASP A 114 -6.51 13.02 14.45
C ASP A 114 -7.41 13.25 13.22
N PHE A 115 -7.17 12.51 12.14
CA PHE A 115 -7.87 12.68 10.87
C PHE A 115 -8.22 11.34 10.23
N LYS A 116 -9.46 11.23 9.75
CA LYS A 116 -9.92 10.14 8.88
C LYS A 116 -10.86 10.73 7.84
N SER A 117 -10.64 10.43 6.56
CA SER A 117 -11.59 10.79 5.51
C SER A 117 -12.82 9.89 5.55
N HIS A 118 -13.88 10.30 4.85
CA HIS A 118 -14.92 9.37 4.46
C HIS A 118 -14.34 8.29 3.53
N ILE A 119 -14.92 7.08 3.61
CA ILE A 119 -14.61 6.00 2.69
C ILE A 119 -15.33 6.28 1.37
N VAL A 120 -14.58 6.27 0.28
CA VAL A 120 -15.08 6.53 -1.06
C VAL A 120 -15.15 5.22 -1.80
N TRP A 121 -16.37 4.78 -2.10
CA TRP A 121 -16.59 3.62 -2.94
C TRP A 121 -16.65 4.04 -4.40
N TYR A 122 -16.02 3.28 -5.28
CA TYR A 122 -16.07 3.52 -6.71
C TYR A 122 -16.13 2.22 -7.49
N ASN A 123 -16.65 2.32 -8.71
CA ASN A 123 -16.71 1.22 -9.65
C ASN A 123 -15.54 1.34 -10.63
N ALA A 124 -14.67 0.34 -10.67
CA ALA A 124 -13.68 0.23 -11.74
C ALA A 124 -14.41 -0.17 -13.03
N SER A 125 -14.32 0.67 -14.06
CA SER A 125 -15.00 0.45 -15.35
C SER A 125 -14.38 -0.67 -16.19
N ASN A 126 -13.27 -1.27 -15.75
CA ASN A 126 -12.61 -2.37 -16.44
C ASN A 126 -12.88 -3.72 -15.75
N GLY A 127 -12.99 -4.79 -16.54
CA GLY A 127 -13.25 -6.14 -16.03
C GLY A 127 -12.17 -6.67 -15.08
N ASN A 128 -11.00 -6.03 -15.03
CA ASN A 128 -9.89 -6.39 -14.13
C ASN A 128 -9.98 -5.73 -12.74
N GLY A 129 -10.95 -4.85 -12.50
CA GLY A 129 -11.09 -4.14 -11.22
C GLY A 129 -9.90 -3.24 -10.87
N LYS A 130 -9.16 -2.73 -11.85
CA LYS A 130 -8.03 -1.81 -11.60
C LYS A 130 -8.51 -0.38 -11.80
N MET A 131 -8.27 0.50 -10.83
CA MET A 131 -8.58 1.91 -10.99
C MET A 131 -7.77 2.51 -12.15
N THR A 132 -8.45 3.22 -13.07
CA THR A 132 -7.75 4.01 -14.08
C THR A 132 -7.35 5.36 -13.49
N MET A 133 -6.33 6.00 -14.07
CA MET A 133 -5.87 7.30 -13.61
C MET A 133 -6.96 8.37 -13.69
N GLU A 134 -7.86 8.26 -14.67
CA GLU A 134 -9.00 9.17 -14.86
C GLU A 134 -10.01 9.00 -13.73
N VAL A 135 -10.36 7.77 -13.37
CA VAL A 135 -11.24 7.47 -12.24
C VAL A 135 -10.63 7.99 -10.93
N ASN A 136 -9.34 7.75 -10.70
CA ASN A 136 -8.64 8.28 -9.52
C ASN A 136 -8.68 9.81 -9.48
N ARG A 137 -8.38 10.47 -10.61
CA ARG A 137 -8.36 11.93 -10.71
C ARG A 137 -9.74 12.52 -10.46
N ASP A 138 -10.77 12.01 -11.13
CA ASP A 138 -12.06 12.66 -11.21
C ASP A 138 -12.99 12.28 -10.04
N GLN A 139 -12.85 11.08 -9.46
CA GLN A 139 -13.68 10.64 -8.33
C GLN A 139 -13.00 10.82 -6.97
N ILE A 140 -11.67 10.92 -6.91
CA ILE A 140 -10.92 11.02 -5.64
C ILE A 140 -10.14 12.33 -5.56
N LEU A 141 -9.16 12.54 -6.44
CA LEU A 141 -8.20 13.64 -6.25
C LEU A 141 -8.85 15.02 -6.39
N LYS A 142 -9.62 15.27 -7.44
CA LYS A 142 -10.28 16.56 -7.64
C LYS A 142 -11.33 16.89 -6.58
N PRO A 143 -12.32 16.02 -6.32
CA PRO A 143 -13.40 16.37 -5.40
C PRO A 143 -12.93 16.43 -3.94
N ILE A 144 -12.06 15.51 -3.53
CA ILE A 144 -11.73 15.33 -2.10
C ILE A 144 -10.39 15.98 -1.76
N VAL A 145 -9.32 15.54 -2.42
CA VAL A 145 -7.98 16.09 -2.13
C VAL A 145 -7.89 17.55 -2.56
N GLY A 146 -8.57 17.94 -3.64
CA GLY A 146 -8.61 19.33 -4.11
C GLY A 146 -9.18 20.28 -3.06
N GLU A 147 -10.18 19.85 -2.29
CA GLU A 147 -10.73 20.65 -1.19
C GLU A 147 -9.73 20.82 -0.05
N TRP A 148 -9.05 19.74 0.33
CA TRP A 148 -8.00 19.76 1.36
C TRP A 148 -6.88 20.73 1.00
N LEU A 149 -6.43 20.68 -0.25
CA LEU A 149 -5.39 21.57 -0.75
C LEU A 149 -5.84 23.04 -0.72
N ARG A 150 -7.09 23.34 -1.10
CA ARG A 150 -7.68 24.69 -0.98
C ARG A 150 -7.73 25.18 0.47
N ASN A 151 -7.95 24.27 1.42
CA ASN A 151 -7.96 24.57 2.85
C ASN A 151 -6.55 24.68 3.46
N GLY A 152 -5.49 24.64 2.64
CA GLY A 152 -4.09 24.77 3.09
C GLY A 152 -3.50 23.49 3.68
N GLU A 153 -4.18 22.36 3.54
CA GLU A 153 -3.76 21.09 4.11
C GLU A 153 -2.71 20.40 3.20
N SER A 154 -1.86 19.57 3.79
CA SER A 154 -0.85 18.82 3.05
C SER A 154 -1.33 17.40 2.76
N PHE A 155 -1.15 16.96 1.52
CA PHE A 155 -1.47 15.61 1.08
C PHE A 155 -0.30 14.99 0.32
N VAL A 156 0.02 13.73 0.62
CA VAL A 156 1.12 12.99 -0.01
C VAL A 156 0.53 11.85 -0.82
N LEU A 157 0.62 11.95 -2.15
CA LEU A 157 0.25 10.86 -3.05
C LEU A 157 1.49 9.99 -3.32
N ASP A 158 1.42 8.69 -3.02
CA ASP A 158 2.51 7.76 -3.33
C ASP A 158 2.56 7.44 -4.84
N GLY A 159 3.77 7.30 -5.37
CA GLY A 159 4.02 6.86 -6.76
C GLY A 159 5.07 7.67 -7.52
N ARG A 160 5.12 8.98 -7.32
CA ARG A 160 6.20 9.91 -7.74
C ARG A 160 6.10 11.09 -6.80
N GLN A 161 7.17 11.43 -6.07
CA GLN A 161 7.20 12.56 -5.12
C GLN A 161 6.78 13.87 -5.83
N ARG A 162 5.49 14.14 -5.88
CA ARG A 162 4.91 15.42 -6.29
C ARG A 162 4.12 15.92 -5.09
N PHE A 163 4.70 16.89 -4.40
CA PHE A 163 4.00 17.66 -3.39
C PHE A 163 3.05 18.58 -4.13
N TRP A 164 1.75 18.42 -3.89
CA TRP A 164 0.77 19.39 -4.34
C TRP A 164 0.58 20.39 -3.20
N THR A 165 0.95 21.64 -3.44
CA THR A 165 0.58 22.76 -2.56
C THR A 165 -0.27 23.73 -3.38
N TRP A 166 -1.44 24.08 -2.87
CA TRP A 166 -2.29 25.11 -3.46
C TRP A 166 -1.70 26.48 -3.12
N ARG A 167 -1.62 27.39 -4.09
CA ARG A 167 -1.49 28.84 -3.85
C ARG A 167 -2.64 29.52 -4.56
N GLU A 168 -3.30 30.45 -3.87
CA GLU A 168 -4.22 31.41 -4.46
C GLU A 168 -3.44 32.15 -5.56
N GLU A 169 -3.89 31.96 -6.82
CA GLU A 169 -3.49 32.62 -8.08
C GLU A 169 -3.26 31.59 -9.20
N GLY A 170 -4.35 30.96 -9.66
CA GLY A 170 -4.57 30.55 -11.06
C GLY A 170 -3.54 29.67 -11.80
N LYS A 171 -2.47 29.18 -11.18
CA LYS A 171 -1.40 28.42 -11.85
C LYS A 171 -1.16 27.09 -11.15
N GLN A 172 -1.63 26.01 -11.77
CA GLN A 172 -1.31 24.65 -11.37
C GLN A 172 0.17 24.39 -11.68
N HIS A 173 1.03 24.32 -10.66
CA HIS A 173 2.45 24.00 -10.82
C HIS A 173 2.73 22.52 -10.52
N CYS A 174 3.40 21.85 -11.45
CA CYS A 174 3.95 20.51 -11.28
C CYS A 174 5.48 20.65 -11.27
N GLY A 175 6.09 20.77 -10.08
CA GLY A 175 7.55 20.84 -9.94
C GLY A 175 8.16 19.48 -9.61
N GLU A 176 9.12 19.02 -10.41
CA GLU A 176 10.14 18.07 -9.95
C GLU A 176 11.11 18.83 -9.03
N MET A 177 11.42 18.28 -7.85
CA MET A 177 12.47 18.86 -7.01
C MET A 177 13.84 18.51 -7.60
N GLU A 178 14.49 19.47 -8.25
CA GLU A 178 15.93 19.41 -8.46
C GLU A 178 16.64 19.41 -7.11
N LYS A 179 17.61 18.52 -6.95
CA LYS A 179 18.40 18.38 -5.72
C LYS A 179 19.14 19.68 -5.43
N GLY A 180 18.81 20.36 -4.32
CA GLY A 180 19.70 21.34 -3.68
C GLY A 180 19.20 22.77 -3.50
N LYS A 181 17.96 23.15 -3.88
CA LYS A 181 17.47 24.53 -3.65
C LYS A 181 16.47 24.64 -2.49
N ARG A 182 16.65 25.66 -1.65
CA ARG A 182 15.74 26.01 -0.53
C ARG A 182 14.47 26.72 -1.06
N PRO A 183 13.33 26.67 -0.35
CA PRO A 183 12.00 27.04 -0.87
C PRO A 183 11.75 28.53 -1.20
N ARG A 184 12.75 29.41 -1.14
CA ARG A 184 12.55 30.87 -1.27
C ARG A 184 12.87 31.47 -2.63
N GLU A 185 13.36 30.70 -3.59
CA GLU A 185 13.77 31.23 -4.89
C GLU A 185 13.33 30.29 -6.01
N LEU A 186 12.12 30.50 -6.53
CA LEU A 186 11.75 30.08 -7.87
C LEU A 186 10.84 31.19 -8.44
N LEU A 187 11.46 31.99 -9.29
CA LEU A 187 10.93 33.18 -9.93
C LEU A 187 9.76 32.87 -10.86
N GLN A 188 8.88 33.88 -10.94
CA GLN A 188 7.77 34.06 -11.86
C GLN A 188 8.21 33.90 -13.32
N LEU A 189 7.41 33.17 -14.12
CA LEU A 189 7.31 33.43 -15.56
C LEU A 189 5.82 33.44 -16.00
N PRO A 190 5.45 34.35 -16.92
CA PRO A 190 4.09 34.48 -17.41
C PRO A 190 3.78 33.46 -18.50
N PHE A 191 2.49 33.15 -18.68
CA PHE A 191 1.99 32.44 -19.85
C PHE A 191 1.14 33.46 -20.61
N GLU A 192 1.51 33.75 -21.86
CA GLU A 192 0.69 34.50 -22.80
C GLU A 192 -0.46 33.62 -23.30
N SER A 193 -1.56 34.29 -23.63
CA SER A 193 -2.95 33.84 -23.85
C SER A 193 -3.15 32.60 -24.72
#